data_AF-A0AAJ4XF74-F1
#
_entry.id   AF-A0AAJ4XF74-F1
#
_cell.length_a   1.000
_cell.length_b   1.000
_cell.length_c   1.000
_cell.angle_alpha   90.00
_cell.angle_beta   90.00
_cell.angle_gamma   90.00
#
_symmetry.space_group_name_H-M   'P 1'
#
loop_
_entity.id
_entity.type
_entity.pdbx_description
1 polymer ?
#
loop_
_entity_poly.entity_id
_entity_poly.type
_entity_poly.pdbx_seq_one_letter_code
_entity_poly.pdbx_strand_id
1 'polypeptide(L)'
;MPDYSYDPYHYRLHKANGGTYSNYNHKSFLHLSEIEISKHLQGLQQNGIYPLLQDNTSWFLVADFDKSDWQRQALKFLEGCRSKNVPDYLERSRSGNGAHV
;
A
#
# COMPACT_ATOMS: atom_id res chain seq x y z
N MET A 1 -7.86 -0.62 -5.72
CA MET A 1 -9.07 0.23 -5.82
C MET A 1 -9.04 1.19 -4.64
N PRO A 2 -9.42 2.46 -4.82
CA PRO A 2 -9.51 3.40 -3.70
C PRO A 2 -10.58 2.90 -2.71
N ASP A 3 -10.33 3.13 -1.43
CA ASP A 3 -11.28 2.82 -0.37
C ASP A 3 -12.19 4.02 -0.11
N TYR A 4 -13.41 3.76 0.39
CA TYR A 4 -14.44 4.78 0.59
C TYR A 4 -15.10 4.66 1.95
N SER A 5 -15.43 5.80 2.53
CA SER A 5 -16.37 5.92 3.64
C SER A 5 -17.80 5.99 3.10
N TYR A 6 -18.70 5.21 3.69
CA TYR A 6 -20.14 5.21 3.38
C TYR A 6 -20.97 4.64 4.54
N ASP A 7 -22.26 4.95 4.55
CA ASP A 7 -23.24 4.32 5.44
C ASP A 7 -23.65 2.91 4.93
N PRO A 8 -23.35 1.82 5.67
CA PRO A 8 -23.70 0.46 5.26
C PRO A 8 -25.21 0.18 5.19
N TYR A 9 -26.03 0.88 5.96
CA TYR A 9 -27.50 0.73 5.92
C TYR A 9 -28.07 1.39 4.67
N HIS A 10 -27.65 2.63 4.40
CA HIS A 10 -28.07 3.35 3.20
C HIS A 10 -27.63 2.62 1.92
N TYR A 11 -26.39 2.11 1.89
CA TYR A 11 -25.92 1.31 0.75
C TYR A 11 -26.72 0.01 0.56
N ARG A 12 -27.14 -0.66 1.65
CA ARG A 12 -27.99 -1.86 1.56
C ARG A 12 -29.35 -1.56 0.95
N LEU A 13 -29.99 -0.45 1.31
CA LEU A 13 -31.26 -0.01 0.72
C LEU A 13 -31.09 0.32 -0.77
N HIS A 14 -30.03 1.04 -1.12
CA HIS A 14 -29.68 1.33 -2.52
C HIS A 14 -29.52 0.04 -3.35
N LYS A 15 -28.80 -0.94 -2.79
CA LYS A 15 -28.61 -2.24 -3.44
C LYS A 15 -29.91 -3.04 -3.58
N ALA A 16 -30.79 -2.99 -2.56
CA ALA A 16 -32.10 -3.63 -2.62
C ALA A 16 -32.99 -3.04 -3.72
N ASN A 17 -32.81 -1.75 -4.04
CA ASN A 17 -33.50 -1.06 -5.14
C ASN A 17 -32.81 -1.25 -6.52
N GLY A 18 -31.91 -2.24 -6.64
CA GLY A 18 -31.21 -2.56 -7.90
C GLY A 18 -29.95 -1.73 -8.17
N GLY A 19 -29.51 -0.91 -7.21
CA GLY A 19 -28.27 -0.14 -7.29
C GLY A 19 -27.00 -1.00 -7.15
N THR A 20 -25.88 -0.48 -7.61
CA THR A 20 -24.54 -1.07 -7.47
C THR A 20 -23.63 -0.15 -6.66
N TYR A 21 -22.44 -0.62 -6.30
CA TYR A 21 -21.47 0.26 -5.65
C TYR A 21 -20.96 1.37 -6.58
N SER A 22 -20.90 1.13 -7.89
CA SER A 22 -20.40 2.11 -8.86
C SER A 22 -21.33 3.32 -9.01
N ASN A 23 -22.65 3.12 -8.95
CA ASN A 23 -23.65 4.20 -9.05
C ASN A 23 -24.15 4.72 -7.69
N TYR A 24 -23.48 4.34 -6.59
CA TYR A 24 -23.79 4.82 -5.25
C TYR A 24 -23.08 6.15 -4.99
N ASN A 25 -23.86 7.24 -4.92
CA ASN A 25 -23.32 8.61 -4.80
C ASN A 25 -23.05 9.06 -3.36
N HIS A 26 -23.52 8.31 -2.35
CA HIS A 26 -23.35 8.65 -0.94
C HIS A 26 -22.11 7.98 -0.33
N LYS A 27 -20.98 8.11 -1.04
CA LYS A 27 -19.67 7.63 -0.61
C LYS A 27 -18.62 8.70 -0.89
N SER A 28 -17.60 8.76 -0.04
CA SER A 28 -16.45 9.65 -0.20
C SER A 28 -15.16 8.85 -0.04
N PHE A 29 -14.04 9.32 -0.62
CA PHE A 29 -12.75 8.65 -0.41
C PHE A 29 -12.44 8.56 1.09
N LEU A 30 -12.01 7.37 1.52
CA LEU A 30 -11.56 7.17 2.89
C LEU A 30 -10.22 7.88 3.07
N HIS A 31 -10.15 8.81 4.02
CA HIS A 31 -8.92 9.51 4.33
C HIS A 31 -7.96 8.58 5.08
N LEU A 32 -6.68 8.62 4.72
CA LEU A 32 -5.63 7.92 5.46
C LEU A 32 -5.40 8.63 6.79
N SER A 33 -6.03 8.15 7.85
CA SER A 33 -5.90 8.67 9.21
C SER A 33 -5.06 7.74 10.09
N GLU A 34 -4.64 8.22 11.27
CA GLU A 34 -3.97 7.41 12.29
C GLU A 34 -4.72 6.12 12.64
N ILE A 35 -6.07 6.17 12.62
CA ILE A 35 -6.90 4.99 12.86
C ILE A 35 -6.72 3.95 11.75
N GLU A 36 -6.69 4.39 10.49
CA GLU A 36 -6.51 3.50 9.34
C GLU A 36 -5.09 2.94 9.26
N ILE A 37 -4.09 3.71 9.66
CA ILE A 37 -2.70 3.26 9.82
C ILE A 37 -2.61 2.22 10.95
N SER A 38 -3.21 2.50 12.11
CA SER A 38 -3.21 1.58 13.25
C SER A 38 -3.88 0.24 12.90
N LYS A 39 -5.04 0.26 12.21
CA LYS A 39 -5.70 -0.97 11.74
C LYS A 39 -4.80 -1.77 10.80
N HIS A 40 -4.03 -1.10 9.94
CA HIS A 40 -3.09 -1.77 9.06
C HIS A 40 -1.96 -2.47 9.84
N LEU A 41 -1.34 -1.76 10.78
CA LEU A 41 -0.25 -2.29 11.61
C LEU A 41 -0.72 -3.42 12.55
N GLN A 42 -1.99 -3.39 12.97
CA GLN A 42 -2.61 -4.48 13.75
C GLN A 42 -3.03 -5.68 12.90
N GLY A 43 -2.87 -5.62 11.57
CA GLY A 43 -3.28 -6.69 10.66
C GLY A 43 -4.80 -6.81 10.47
N LEU A 44 -5.57 -5.81 10.90
CA LEU A 44 -7.03 -5.76 10.70
C LEU A 44 -7.39 -5.45 9.24
N GLN A 45 -6.50 -4.76 8.52
CA GLN A 45 -6.63 -4.49 7.10
C GLN A 45 -5.25 -4.35 6.42
N GLN A 46 -5.24 -4.32 5.10
CA GLN A 46 -4.02 -4.06 4.32
C GLN A 46 -4.19 -2.77 3.52
N ASN A 47 -3.41 -1.76 3.88
CA ASN A 47 -3.37 -0.49 3.15
C ASN A 47 -2.30 -0.59 2.06
N GLY A 48 -2.61 -0.07 0.87
CA GLY A 48 -1.67 0.04 -0.23
C GLY A 48 -1.65 1.47 -0.75
N ILE A 49 -0.49 1.90 -1.27
CA ILE A 49 -0.32 3.22 -1.87
C ILE A 49 0.05 3.07 -3.34
N TYR A 50 -0.38 4.03 -4.16
CA TYR A 50 0.05 4.14 -5.54
C TYR A 50 1.18 5.16 -5.61
N PRO A 51 2.44 4.74 -5.92
CA PRO A 51 3.60 5.60 -5.76
C PRO A 51 3.76 6.65 -6.87
N LEU A 52 3.14 6.44 -8.04
CA LEU A 52 3.26 7.36 -9.18
C LEU A 52 2.32 8.56 -9.04
N LEU A 53 2.90 9.74 -9.24
CA LEU A 53 2.19 11.02 -9.32
C LEU A 53 1.64 11.24 -10.73
N GLN A 54 0.78 12.24 -10.89
CA GLN A 54 0.09 12.54 -12.16
C GLN A 54 1.04 12.93 -13.29
N ASP A 55 2.22 13.44 -12.97
CA ASP A 55 3.27 13.82 -13.91
C ASP A 55 4.28 12.68 -14.19
N ASN A 56 3.95 11.45 -13.81
CA ASN A 56 4.81 10.26 -13.88
C ASN A 56 6.08 10.31 -13.02
N THR A 57 6.14 11.20 -12.03
CA THR A 57 7.21 11.18 -11.01
C THR A 57 6.82 10.30 -9.80
N SER A 58 7.76 10.05 -8.89
CA SER A 58 7.53 9.27 -7.65
C SER A 58 8.36 9.82 -6.50
N TRP A 59 7.85 9.71 -5.27
CA TRP A 59 8.59 10.10 -4.05
C TRP A 59 9.60 9.06 -3.60
N PHE A 60 9.39 7.79 -3.96
CA PHE A 60 10.28 6.68 -3.59
C PHE A 60 10.28 5.61 -4.68
N LEU A 61 11.27 4.73 -4.61
CA LEU A 61 11.37 3.54 -5.44
C LEU A 61 11.43 2.32 -4.52
N VAL A 62 11.04 1.16 -5.04
CA VAL A 62 11.13 -0.11 -4.32
C VAL A 62 11.77 -1.13 -5.25
N ALA A 63 12.84 -1.76 -4.79
CA ALA A 63 13.45 -2.92 -5.41
C ALA A 63 13.02 -4.19 -4.66
N ASP A 64 12.44 -5.15 -5.38
CA ASP A 64 12.02 -6.44 -4.83
C ASP A 64 13.14 -7.48 -5.01
N PHE A 65 13.57 -8.08 -3.91
CA PHE A 65 14.57 -9.14 -3.86
C PHE A 65 13.91 -10.44 -3.40
N ASP A 66 13.83 -11.40 -4.33
CA ASP A 66 13.25 -12.72 -4.11
C ASP A 66 14.26 -13.85 -4.35
N LYS A 67 13.80 -15.10 -4.19
CA LYS A 67 14.53 -16.34 -4.51
C LYS A 67 15.79 -16.58 -3.65
N SER A 68 16.65 -17.49 -4.10
CA SER A 68 17.92 -17.79 -3.47
C SER A 68 18.78 -16.52 -3.40
N ASP A 69 19.46 -16.32 -2.26
CA ASP A 69 20.45 -15.26 -2.06
C ASP A 69 19.86 -13.83 -1.97
N TRP A 70 18.53 -13.69 -1.79
CA TRP A 70 17.85 -12.39 -1.62
C TRP A 70 18.50 -11.52 -0.53
N GLN A 71 18.95 -12.14 0.57
CA GLN A 71 19.60 -11.45 1.68
C GLN A 71 20.87 -10.73 1.23
N ARG A 72 21.76 -11.46 0.52
CA ARG A 72 23.02 -10.90 0.05
C ARG A 72 22.79 -9.83 -1.01
N GLN A 73 21.81 -10.04 -1.89
CA GLN A 73 21.48 -9.07 -2.94
C GLN A 73 20.92 -7.76 -2.36
N ALA A 74 19.96 -7.86 -1.44
CA ALA A 74 19.40 -6.70 -0.75
C ALA A 74 20.48 -5.92 0.02
N LEU A 75 21.34 -6.60 0.78
CA LEU A 75 22.44 -5.95 1.52
C LEU A 75 23.42 -5.24 0.60
N LYS A 76 23.82 -5.88 -0.52
CA LYS A 76 24.69 -5.25 -1.53
C LYS A 76 24.03 -4.03 -2.17
N PHE A 77 22.71 -4.07 -2.37
CA PHE A 77 21.97 -2.94 -2.90
C PHE A 77 21.99 -1.76 -1.90
N LEU A 78 21.77 -2.02 -0.61
CA LEU A 78 21.89 -0.99 0.45
C LEU A 78 23.29 -0.37 0.48
N GLU A 79 24.36 -1.16 0.38
CA GLU A 79 25.74 -0.64 0.26
C GLU A 79 25.90 0.27 -0.97
N GLY A 80 25.28 -0.11 -2.08
CA GLY A 80 25.21 0.67 -3.32
C GLY A 80 24.44 1.99 -3.18
N CYS A 81 23.38 2.03 -2.37
CA CYS A 81 22.63 3.26 -2.03
C CYS A 81 23.46 4.17 -1.12
N ARG A 82 24.03 3.62 -0.04
CA ARG A 82 24.84 4.37 0.94
C ARG A 82 26.07 5.00 0.32
N SER A 83 26.79 4.27 -0.54
CA SER A 83 27.94 4.81 -1.27
C SER A 83 27.60 5.97 -2.20
N LYS A 84 26.33 6.11 -2.61
CA LYS A 84 25.81 7.22 -3.41
C LYS A 84 25.02 8.25 -2.60
N ASN A 85 25.00 8.14 -1.27
CA ASN A 85 24.18 8.97 -0.37
C ASN A 85 22.68 8.96 -0.72
N VAL A 86 22.16 7.83 -1.19
CA VAL A 86 20.72 7.63 -1.41
C VAL A 86 20.11 7.07 -0.12
N PRO A 87 19.09 7.71 0.48
CA PRO A 87 18.39 7.16 1.65
C PRO A 87 17.80 5.78 1.35
N ASP A 88 18.05 4.82 2.24
CA ASP A 88 17.64 3.42 2.09
C ASP A 88 16.85 2.91 3.31
N TYR A 89 15.94 1.96 3.07
CA TYR A 89 15.23 1.22 4.10
C TYR A 89 15.04 -0.23 3.67
N LEU A 90 15.23 -1.20 4.57
CA LEU A 90 15.05 -2.62 4.27
C LEU A 90 13.81 -3.15 4.98
N GLU A 91 12.89 -3.73 4.20
CA GLU A 91 11.72 -4.45 4.71
C GLU A 91 11.82 -5.93 4.36
N ARG A 92 11.74 -6.82 5.37
CA ARG A 92 11.66 -8.26 5.11
C ARG A 92 10.20 -8.67 4.86
N SER A 93 9.97 -9.41 3.79
CA SER A 93 8.64 -9.94 3.45
C SER A 93 8.05 -10.82 4.56
N ARG A 94 6.71 -10.82 4.66
CA ARG A 94 5.97 -11.64 5.65
C ARG A 94 6.25 -13.15 5.53
N SER A 95 6.54 -13.66 4.33
CA SER A 95 6.90 -15.07 4.13
C SER A 95 8.28 -15.41 4.68
N GLY A 96 9.11 -14.40 4.93
CA GLY A 96 10.50 -14.54 5.35
C GLY A 96 11.47 -14.88 4.22
N ASN A 97 11.00 -15.00 2.97
CA ASN A 97 11.76 -15.53 1.81
C ASN A 97 12.10 -14.46 0.76
N GLY A 98 12.13 -13.20 1.17
CA GLY A 98 12.43 -12.06 0.31
C GLY A 98 12.46 -10.78 1.11
N ALA A 99 12.92 -9.70 0.48
CA ALA A 99 12.92 -8.37 1.05
C ALA A 99 12.74 -7.29 -0.01
N HIS A 100 12.27 -6.13 0.43
CA HIS A 100 12.15 -4.93 -0.36
C HIS A 100 13.15 -3.89 0.15
N VAL A 101 13.77 -3.14 -0.76
CA VAL A 101 14.60 -1.97 -0.46
C VAL A 101 14.07 -0.74 -1.15
#